data_AF-A0A6G1REL2-F1
#
_entry.id   AF-A0A6G1REL2-F1
#
_cell.length_a   1.000
_cell.length_b   1.000
_cell.length_c   1.000
_cell.angle_alpha   90.00
_cell.angle_beta   90.00
_cell.angle_gamma   90.00
#
_symmetry.space_group_name_H-M   'P 1'
#
loop_
_entity.id
_entity.type
_entity.pdbx_description
1 polymer ?
#
loop_
_entity_poly.entity_id
_entity_poly.type
_entity_poly.pdbx_seq_one_letter_code
_entity_poly.pdbx_strand_id
1 'polypeptide(L)'
;DVFEKYNWPNKTVRVFTFSVGQHNYDVTPLQWMACANKGYYFEIPSIGAIRINTQEYLDVLGRPMVLAGNRAKQVQWTNVYQDALGLGLVVTGTLPVFN
;
A
#
# COMPACT_ATOMS: atom_id res chain seq x y z
N ASP A 1 -8.43 18.71 13.91
CA ASP A 1 -9.49 19.34 13.07
C ASP A 1 -9.90 18.55 11.82
N VAL A 2 -9.11 18.48 10.74
CA VAL A 2 -9.56 17.85 9.47
C VAL A 2 -9.82 16.35 9.60
N PHE A 3 -8.88 15.60 10.19
CA PHE A 3 -9.06 14.17 10.40
C PHE A 3 -10.17 13.87 11.42
N GLU A 4 -10.33 14.73 12.41
CA GLU A 4 -11.40 14.62 13.40
C GLU A 4 -12.78 14.74 12.77
N LYS A 5 -12.97 15.70 11.85
CA LYS A 5 -14.24 15.93 11.19
C LYS A 5 -14.61 14.85 10.18
N TYR A 6 -13.64 14.36 9.39
CA TYR A 6 -13.94 13.54 8.21
C TYR A 6 -13.57 12.06 8.34
N ASN A 7 -12.67 11.69 9.24
CA ASN A 7 -12.18 10.31 9.34
C ASN A 7 -12.36 9.71 10.74
N TRP A 8 -12.50 10.51 11.79
CA TRP A 8 -12.67 10.00 13.16
C TRP A 8 -14.15 9.89 13.55
N PRO A 9 -14.48 8.98 14.49
CA PRO A 9 -13.61 8.05 15.21
C PRO A 9 -13.31 6.73 14.44
N ASN A 10 -14.07 6.42 13.39
CA ASN A 10 -14.04 5.09 12.75
C ASN A 10 -12.75 4.80 11.96
N LYS A 11 -12.06 5.85 11.48
CA LYS A 11 -10.83 5.78 10.67
C LYS A 11 -11.00 4.81 9.52
N THR A 12 -11.99 5.09 8.67
CA THR A 12 -12.33 4.30 7.48
C THR A 12 -11.34 4.57 6.34
N VAL A 13 -10.83 5.79 6.25
CA VAL A 13 -9.82 6.20 5.28
C VAL A 13 -8.43 5.95 5.86
N ARG A 14 -7.54 5.38 5.03
CA ARG A 14 -6.12 5.23 5.35
C ARG A 14 -5.33 6.37 4.72
N VAL A 15 -4.42 6.96 5.49
CA VAL A 15 -3.59 8.09 5.01
C VAL A 15 -2.14 7.65 4.97
N PHE A 16 -1.55 7.64 3.77
CA PHE A 16 -0.14 7.37 3.56
C PHE A 16 0.57 8.67 3.27
N THR A 17 1.69 8.92 3.94
CA THR A 17 2.46 10.15 3.79
C THR A 17 3.84 9.84 3.21
N PHE A 18 4.25 10.59 2.19
CA PHE A 18 5.53 10.42 1.52
C PHE A 18 6.36 11.69 1.71
N SER A 19 7.54 11.53 2.31
CA SER A 19 8.57 12.58 2.31
C SER A 19 9.48 12.36 1.11
N VAL A 20 9.68 13.38 0.27
CA VAL A 20 10.38 13.23 -1.01
C VAL A 20 11.55 14.22 -1.13
N GLY A 21 12.69 13.71 -1.55
CA GLY A 21 13.93 14.46 -1.73
C GLY A 21 14.72 14.61 -0.43
N GLN A 22 15.93 15.16 -0.56
CA GLN A 22 16.75 15.51 0.60
C GLN A 22 16.34 16.87 1.13
N HIS A 23 15.87 16.93 2.37
CA HIS A 23 15.50 18.16 3.03
C HIS A 23 15.69 18.09 4.54
N ASN A 24 15.82 19.24 5.18
CA ASN A 24 15.91 19.37 6.64
C ASN A 24 14.56 19.76 7.29
N TYR A 25 13.45 19.66 6.55
CA TYR A 25 12.12 19.90 7.11
C TYR A 25 11.74 18.81 8.12
N ASP A 26 10.97 19.20 9.14
CA ASP A 26 10.47 18.28 10.14
C ASP A 26 9.45 17.30 9.52
N VAL A 27 9.73 16.01 9.65
CA VAL A 27 8.88 14.91 9.17
C VAL A 27 7.91 14.40 10.24
N THR A 28 8.05 14.86 11.49
CA THR A 28 7.20 14.45 12.62
C THR A 28 5.70 14.65 12.34
N PRO A 29 5.26 15.76 11.72
CA PRO A 29 3.85 15.93 11.37
C PRO A 29 3.35 14.89 10.35
N LEU A 30 4.18 14.54 9.35
CA LEU A 30 3.83 13.52 8.34
C LEU A 30 3.66 12.15 9.01
N GLN A 31 4.61 11.78 9.87
CA GLN A 31 4.54 10.54 10.63
C GLN A 31 3.29 10.49 11.52
N TRP A 32 2.97 11.59 12.21
CA TRP A 32 1.76 11.67 13.03
C TRP A 32 0.49 11.47 12.19
N MET A 33 0.39 12.10 11.02
CA MET A 33 -0.76 11.96 10.13
C MET A 33 -0.95 10.52 9.66
N ALA A 34 0.13 9.82 9.30
CA ALA A 34 0.07 8.41 8.90
C ALA A 34 -0.35 7.50 10.07
N CYS A 35 0.28 7.66 11.23
CA CYS A 35 0.01 6.87 12.43
C CYS A 35 -1.44 7.04 12.92
N ALA A 36 -1.93 8.28 12.96
CA ALA A 36 -3.27 8.61 13.44
C ALA A 36 -4.40 7.97 12.58
N ASN A 37 -4.11 7.70 11.30
CA ASN A 37 -5.08 7.28 10.28
C ASN A 37 -4.80 5.87 9.70
N LYS A 38 -4.19 4.95 10.46
CA LYS A 38 -3.97 3.54 10.06
C LYS A 38 -3.23 3.38 8.70
N GLY A 39 -2.39 4.33 8.33
CA GLY A 39 -1.55 4.23 7.13
C GLY A 39 -0.11 3.93 7.47
N TYR A 40 0.81 4.49 6.67
CA TYR A 40 2.24 4.32 6.84
C TYR A 40 3.01 5.52 6.27
N TYR A 41 4.21 5.75 6.80
CA TYR A 41 5.12 6.81 6.36
C TYR A 41 6.24 6.20 5.52
N PHE A 42 6.54 6.83 4.40
CA PHE A 42 7.64 6.44 3.52
C PHE A 42 8.52 7.65 3.20
N GLU A 43 9.83 7.41 3.10
CA GLU A 43 10.81 8.43 2.74
C GLU A 43 11.50 8.06 1.43
N ILE A 44 11.42 8.95 0.44
CA ILE A 44 11.97 8.77 -0.90
C ILE A 44 13.11 9.78 -1.07
N PRO A 45 14.35 9.44 -0.67
CA PRO A 45 15.47 10.38 -0.75
C PRO A 45 15.97 10.59 -2.19
N SER A 46 15.70 9.65 -3.11
CA SER A 46 16.22 9.67 -4.47
C SER A 46 15.34 8.89 -5.45
N ILE A 47 15.59 9.08 -6.75
CA ILE A 47 14.86 8.39 -7.83
C ILE A 47 14.96 6.86 -7.72
N GLY A 48 16.09 6.33 -7.26
CA GLY A 48 16.28 4.89 -7.07
C GLY A 48 15.38 4.28 -5.99
N ALA A 49 14.97 5.07 -5.00
CA ALA A 49 14.08 4.63 -3.91
C ALA A 49 12.60 4.68 -4.29
N ILE A 50 12.22 5.38 -5.37
CA ILE A 50 10.81 5.52 -5.79
C ILE A 50 10.18 4.15 -6.03
N ARG A 51 10.88 3.28 -6.77
CA ARG A 51 10.32 1.99 -7.20
C ARG A 51 9.93 1.09 -6.03
N ILE A 52 10.69 1.12 -4.94
CA ILE A 52 10.48 0.25 -3.77
C ILE A 52 9.38 0.86 -2.90
N ASN A 53 9.55 2.12 -2.50
CA ASN A 53 8.67 2.78 -1.52
C ASN A 53 7.24 3.01 -2.05
N THR A 54 7.06 3.08 -3.37
CA THR A 54 5.73 3.19 -3.96
C THR A 54 4.98 1.86 -4.04
N GLN A 55 5.62 0.71 -3.81
CA GLN A 55 4.96 -0.60 -3.85
C GLN A 55 4.63 -1.15 -2.45
N GLU A 56 5.40 -0.75 -1.43
CA GLU A 56 5.27 -1.26 -0.05
C GLU A 56 3.94 -0.93 0.64
N TYR A 57 3.16 0.04 0.16
CA TYR A 57 1.84 0.31 0.74
C TYR A 57 0.89 -0.89 0.64
N LEU A 58 1.12 -1.79 -0.33
CA LEU A 58 0.35 -3.03 -0.51
C LEU A 58 0.46 -3.95 0.72
N ASP A 59 1.61 -3.97 1.41
CA ASP A 59 1.80 -4.80 2.61
C ASP A 59 0.86 -4.35 3.75
N VAL A 60 0.64 -3.04 3.86
CA VAL A 60 -0.28 -2.47 4.85
C VAL A 60 -1.73 -2.78 4.47
N LEU A 61 -2.06 -2.71 3.18
CA LEU A 61 -3.38 -3.06 2.66
C LEU A 61 -3.68 -4.57 2.80
N GLY A 62 -2.66 -5.43 2.74
CA GLY A 62 -2.81 -6.88 2.88
C GLY A 62 -3.16 -7.35 4.29
N ARG A 63 -2.87 -6.58 5.35
CA ARG A 63 -3.05 -7.02 6.76
C ARG A 63 -4.46 -7.55 7.08
N PRO A 64 -5.57 -6.89 6.69
CA PRO A 64 -6.91 -7.44 6.93
C PRO A 64 -7.21 -8.70 6.10
N MET A 65 -6.59 -8.85 4.92
CA MET A 65 -6.77 -10.06 4.11
C MET A 65 -6.14 -11.28 4.79
N VAL A 66 -4.95 -11.11 5.38
CA VAL A 66 -4.31 -12.16 6.18
C VAL A 66 -5.20 -12.58 7.34
N LEU A 67 -5.79 -11.61 8.06
CA LEU A 67 -6.70 -11.86 9.20
C LEU A 67 -8.00 -12.56 8.81
N ALA A 68 -8.45 -12.44 7.55
CA ALA A 68 -9.63 -13.14 7.06
C ALA A 68 -9.38 -14.65 6.82
N GLY A 69 -8.12 -15.11 6.90
CA GLY A 69 -7.74 -16.52 6.85
C GLY A 69 -8.21 -17.21 5.57
N ASN A 70 -8.87 -18.37 5.71
CA ASN A 70 -9.31 -19.17 4.56
C ASN A 70 -10.31 -18.43 3.66
N ARG A 71 -11.06 -17.44 4.17
CA ARG A 71 -12.01 -16.67 3.33
C ARG A 71 -11.32 -15.77 2.31
N ALA A 72 -10.08 -15.36 2.56
CA ALA A 72 -9.29 -14.54 1.64
C ALA A 72 -8.54 -15.38 0.59
N LYS A 73 -8.47 -16.71 0.75
CA LYS A 73 -7.85 -17.62 -0.21
C LYS A 73 -8.81 -17.94 -1.36
N GLN A 74 -9.10 -16.93 -2.17
CA GLN A 74 -9.91 -17.06 -3.37
C GLN A 74 -9.03 -16.84 -4.61
N VAL A 75 -9.22 -17.67 -5.63
CA VAL A 75 -8.52 -17.51 -6.90
C VAL A 75 -9.09 -16.29 -7.62
N GLN A 76 -8.21 -15.36 -8.00
CA GLN A 76 -8.54 -14.17 -8.78
C GLN A 76 -7.87 -14.25 -10.15
N TRP A 77 -8.62 -13.96 -11.21
CA TRP A 77 -8.11 -13.94 -12.59
C TRP A 77 -7.76 -12.52 -13.00
N THR A 78 -6.59 -12.35 -13.61
CA THR A 78 -6.18 -11.05 -14.16
C THR A 78 -6.93 -10.73 -15.45
N ASN A 79 -6.87 -9.47 -15.87
CA ASN A 79 -7.17 -9.13 -17.25
C ASN A 79 -6.16 -9.79 -18.21
N VAL A 80 -6.49 -9.81 -19.49
CA VAL A 80 -5.59 -10.27 -20.54
C VAL A 80 -4.36 -9.35 -20.60
N TYR A 81 -3.16 -9.92 -20.58
CA TYR A 81 -1.91 -9.18 -20.72
C TYR A 81 -0.91 -9.95 -21.59
N GLN A 82 0.09 -9.25 -22.11
CA GLN A 82 1.17 -9.88 -22.88
C GLN A 82 2.17 -10.54 -21.93
N ASP A 83 2.39 -11.83 -22.12
CA ASP A 83 3.29 -12.59 -21.28
C ASP A 83 4.73 -12.09 -21.37
N ALA A 84 5.42 -12.10 -20.23
CA ALA A 84 6.81 -11.65 -20.12
C ALA A 84 7.79 -12.55 -20.89
N LEU A 85 7.45 -13.83 -21.10
CA LEU A 85 8.26 -14.77 -21.88
C LEU A 85 7.85 -14.83 -23.36
N GLY A 86 6.92 -13.97 -23.80
CA GLY A 86 6.51 -13.89 -25.20
C GLY A 86 5.55 -14.99 -25.64
N LEU A 87 4.87 -15.68 -24.73
CA LEU A 87 3.84 -16.69 -25.05
C LEU A 87 2.59 -16.10 -25.74
N GLY A 88 2.46 -14.77 -25.80
CA GLY A 88 1.32 -14.06 -26.38
C GLY A 88 0.39 -13.51 -25.31
N LEU A 89 -0.91 -13.43 -25.63
CA LEU A 89 -1.93 -12.93 -24.72
C LEU A 89 -2.37 -14.03 -23.75
N VAL A 90 -2.22 -13.77 -22.45
CA VAL A 90 -2.51 -14.75 -21.38
C VAL A 90 -3.34 -14.14 -20.26
N VAL A 91 -3.90 -15.00 -19.41
CA VAL A 91 -4.59 -14.65 -18.17
C VAL A 91 -3.99 -15.48 -17.04
N THR A 92 -3.80 -14.89 -15.86
CA THR A 92 -3.16 -15.55 -14.71
C THR A 92 -4.13 -15.69 -13.55
N GLY A 93 -4.18 -16.89 -12.97
CA GLY A 93 -4.87 -17.15 -11.71
C GLY A 93 -3.93 -16.89 -10.55
N THR A 94 -4.32 -15.99 -9.64
CA THR A 94 -3.54 -15.62 -8.46
C THR A 94 -4.22 -16.09 -7.19
N LEU A 95 -3.42 -16.52 -6.21
CA LEU A 95 -3.89 -16.91 -4.87
C LEU A 95 -2.87 -16.40 -3.83
N PRO A 96 -3.30 -15.63 -2.81
CA PRO A 96 -2.37 -15.12 -1.81
C PRO A 96 -1.91 -16.24 -0.87
N VAL A 97 -0.60 -16.25 -0.58
CA VAL A 97 0.01 -17.10 0.45
C VAL A 97 0.23 -16.23 1.69
N PHE A 98 -0.17 -16.75 2.86
CA PHE A 98 -0.02 -16.08 4.15
C PHE A 98 1.03 -16.80 5.00
N ASN A 99 1.73 -16.05 5.85
CA ASN A 99 2.64 -16.56 6.88
C ASN A 99 1.85 -16.99 8.12
#